data_AF-A0A956HKK3-F1
#
_entry.id   AF-A0A956HKK3-F1
#
_cell.length_a   1.000
_cell.length_b   1.000
_cell.length_c   1.000
_cell.angle_alpha   90.00
_cell.angle_beta   90.00
_cell.angle_gamma   90.00
#
_symmetry.space_group_name_H-M   'P 1'
#
loop_
_entity.id
_entity.type
_entity.pdbx_description
1 polymer ?
#
loop_
_entity_poly.entity_id
_entity_poly.type
_entity_poly.pdbx_seq_one_letter_code
_entity_poly.pdbx_strand_id
1 'polypeptide(L)'
;NAQIHPQVAGLINLETDRLISRYCHLHPGVDPKELEELLTTRPTHFYWGGSDLFNVTTTEGLRQMVVIETNSCPSGQKSMPLTSEPQEQGGYRLLIQETFRALLDQHKRRLPTGDLAVIFDKNTMEASGYAAAMADEFQEPVLLAEYYDGDPDPPARFDASGILHVRAPEGDWRPIRAAFRYVTQRPWTRIPPLTRTVILNPVIACLSGGRNKMVAAKAYELFNAHLDGSGLTIHTPETIRDVSFNELPLWVARFGGHAVIKIPYSNAGQGVFTITNEDELAEFMEIEQRYEQFVVQSLIGNYGWSSRGSHGRLYHVGTVPDRRRQIFAADLRCMVAWTSGGYRPVAIYARRARAPLSEKLTDEVSSWDMLGTNLSIKNEDGSWGSDTNRLLLMDRRDFNKLGLGLDDLIEAFIQTVLSVTAIDRLARSLVTRKGRFRSKLFRSLNDDAALLREIVPG
;
A
#
# COMPACT_ATOMS: atom_id res chain seq x y z
N ASN A 1 -1.40 -27.50 -4.57
CA ASN A 1 -1.59 -26.07 -4.26
C ASN A 1 -1.59 -25.86 -2.75
N ALA A 2 -1.12 -24.70 -2.29
CA ALA A 2 -1.21 -24.32 -0.88
C ALA A 2 -2.69 -24.27 -0.45
N GLN A 3 -3.03 -24.88 0.70
CA GLN A 3 -4.39 -24.85 1.24
C GLN A 3 -4.52 -23.69 2.22
N ILE A 4 -5.55 -22.85 2.02
CA ILE A 4 -5.82 -21.70 2.86
C ILE A 4 -5.97 -22.08 4.36
N HIS A 5 -5.45 -21.24 5.24
CA HIS A 5 -5.61 -21.41 6.68
C HIS A 5 -7.06 -21.14 7.12
N PRO A 6 -7.66 -21.94 8.02
CA PRO A 6 -9.06 -21.78 8.43
C PRO A 6 -9.44 -20.40 8.98
N GLN A 7 -8.55 -19.74 9.72
CA GLN A 7 -8.83 -18.39 10.24
C GLN A 7 -8.85 -17.33 9.13
N VAL A 8 -8.01 -17.49 8.09
CA VAL A 8 -7.98 -16.57 6.94
C VAL A 8 -9.22 -16.79 6.08
N ALA A 9 -9.59 -18.06 5.84
CA ALA A 9 -10.86 -18.39 5.20
C ALA A 9 -12.06 -17.86 6.01
N GLY A 10 -11.96 -17.91 7.34
CA GLY A 10 -12.94 -17.34 8.26
C GLY A 10 -13.15 -15.85 8.06
N LEU A 11 -12.07 -15.05 7.98
CA LEU A 11 -12.15 -13.61 7.69
C LEU A 11 -12.80 -13.34 6.33
N ILE A 12 -12.37 -14.04 5.26
CA ILE A 12 -12.86 -13.78 3.90
C ILE A 12 -14.38 -14.03 3.77
N ASN A 13 -14.88 -15.03 4.51
CA ASN A 13 -16.29 -15.39 4.51
C ASN A 13 -17.09 -14.73 5.65
N LEU A 14 -16.49 -13.85 6.44
CA LEU A 14 -17.18 -13.17 7.54
C LEU A 14 -18.10 -12.08 6.98
N GLU A 15 -19.38 -12.15 7.34
CA GLU A 15 -20.37 -11.13 6.97
C GLU A 15 -20.12 -9.82 7.73
N THR A 16 -20.45 -8.70 7.08
CA THR A 16 -20.14 -7.35 7.58
C THR A 16 -20.74 -7.07 8.96
N ASP A 17 -21.98 -7.49 9.21
CA ASP A 17 -22.68 -7.35 10.50
C ASP A 17 -21.98 -8.12 11.63
N ARG A 18 -21.54 -9.35 11.35
CA ARG A 18 -20.79 -10.19 12.29
C ARG A 18 -19.40 -9.62 12.56
N LEU A 19 -18.74 -9.07 11.54
CA LEU A 19 -17.45 -8.40 11.67
C LEU A 19 -17.56 -7.15 12.56
N ILE A 20 -18.55 -6.29 12.31
CA ILE A 20 -18.84 -5.09 13.14
C ILE A 20 -19.11 -5.50 14.58
N SER A 21 -20.02 -6.47 14.80
CA SER A 21 -20.37 -6.96 16.13
C SER A 21 -19.14 -7.48 16.88
N ARG A 22 -18.29 -8.27 16.23
CA ARG A 22 -17.05 -8.77 16.83
C ARG A 22 -16.07 -7.65 17.16
N TYR A 23 -15.87 -6.70 16.24
CA TYR A 23 -14.91 -5.61 16.44
C TYR A 23 -15.34 -4.66 17.55
N CYS A 24 -16.61 -4.22 17.56
CA CYS A 24 -17.16 -3.36 18.61
C CYS A 24 -17.18 -4.05 19.99
N HIS A 25 -17.34 -5.38 20.05
CA HIS A 25 -17.23 -6.11 21.31
C HIS A 25 -15.81 -6.03 21.92
N LEU A 26 -14.78 -6.09 21.08
CA LEU A 26 -13.39 -5.94 21.50
C LEU A 26 -12.99 -4.48 21.72
N HIS A 27 -13.71 -3.54 21.09
CA HIS A 27 -13.46 -2.11 21.15
C HIS A 27 -14.76 -1.37 21.54
N PRO A 28 -15.18 -1.43 22.82
CA PRO A 28 -16.49 -0.92 23.25
C PRO A 28 -16.69 0.59 23.07
N GLY A 29 -15.61 1.35 22.81
CA GLY A 29 -15.68 2.77 22.48
C GLY A 29 -16.01 3.07 21.01
N VAL A 30 -16.04 2.06 20.13
CA VAL A 30 -16.31 2.23 18.70
C VAL A 30 -17.80 2.35 18.43
N ASP A 31 -18.22 3.39 17.72
CA ASP A 31 -19.58 3.54 17.21
C ASP A 31 -19.83 2.53 16.07
N PRO A 32 -20.77 1.57 16.24
CA PRO A 32 -21.07 0.58 15.21
C PRO A 32 -21.56 1.18 13.90
N LYS A 33 -22.26 2.33 13.94
CA LYS A 33 -22.80 2.98 12.74
C LYS A 33 -21.70 3.63 11.90
N GLU A 34 -20.75 4.29 12.56
CA GLU A 34 -19.58 4.87 11.89
C GLU A 34 -18.73 3.76 11.25
N LEU A 35 -18.58 2.60 11.91
CA LEU A 35 -17.89 1.45 11.34
C LEU A 35 -18.66 0.85 10.15
N GLU A 36 -19.99 0.74 10.24
CA GLU A 36 -20.83 0.31 9.11
C GLU A 36 -20.72 1.27 7.91
N GLU A 37 -20.80 2.58 8.15
CA GLU A 37 -20.65 3.60 7.12
C GLU A 37 -19.26 3.53 6.47
N LEU A 38 -18.20 3.36 7.27
CA LEU A 38 -16.83 3.17 6.77
C LEU A 38 -16.73 1.96 5.83
N LEU A 39 -17.31 0.82 6.21
CA LEU A 39 -17.20 -0.43 5.46
C LEU A 39 -18.05 -0.45 4.20
N THR A 40 -19.13 0.33 4.16
CA THR A 40 -20.11 0.32 3.05
C THR A 40 -19.97 1.51 2.11
N THR A 41 -19.42 2.64 2.57
CA THR A 41 -19.27 3.85 1.75
C THR A 41 -18.37 3.61 0.56
N ARG A 42 -18.92 3.90 -0.63
CA ARG A 42 -18.20 3.78 -1.89
C ARG A 42 -17.10 4.84 -2.02
N PRO A 43 -15.85 4.45 -2.34
CA PRO A 43 -14.78 5.40 -2.62
C PRO A 43 -15.03 6.15 -3.93
N THR A 44 -14.37 7.30 -4.10
CA THR A 44 -14.47 8.11 -5.32
C THR A 44 -13.33 7.83 -6.30
N HIS A 45 -12.14 7.55 -5.78
CA HIS A 45 -10.91 7.43 -6.53
C HIS A 45 -10.07 6.21 -6.13
N PHE A 46 -10.14 5.73 -4.89
CA PHE A 46 -9.27 4.68 -4.38
C PHE A 46 -10.05 3.40 -4.04
N TYR A 47 -10.31 2.59 -5.06
CA TYR A 47 -11.19 1.41 -4.97
C TYR A 47 -10.47 0.13 -4.54
N TRP A 48 -9.17 0.04 -4.75
CA TRP A 48 -8.37 -1.14 -4.44
C TRP A 48 -7.03 -0.74 -3.83
N GLY A 49 -6.83 -1.02 -2.55
CA GLY A 49 -5.64 -0.63 -1.82
C GLY A 49 -5.07 -1.77 -0.99
N GLY A 50 -3.85 -1.59 -0.50
CA GLY A 50 -3.29 -2.53 0.47
C GLY A 50 -2.34 -1.84 1.41
N SER A 51 -2.42 -2.19 2.69
CA SER A 51 -1.57 -1.61 3.72
C SER A 51 -0.57 -2.63 4.22
N ASP A 52 0.64 -2.16 4.51
CA ASP A 52 1.64 -2.91 5.25
C ASP A 52 1.47 -2.59 6.72
N LEU A 53 1.20 -3.62 7.52
CA LEU A 53 0.92 -3.49 8.94
C LEU A 53 1.94 -4.25 9.77
N PHE A 54 2.28 -3.69 10.92
CA PHE A 54 2.97 -4.42 11.98
C PHE A 54 1.99 -4.76 13.09
N ASN A 55 2.07 -5.99 13.59
CA ASN A 55 1.53 -6.31 14.91
C ASN A 55 2.55 -5.90 15.97
N VAL A 56 2.18 -4.93 16.78
CA VAL A 56 3.06 -4.31 17.76
C VAL A 56 2.46 -4.38 19.13
N THR A 57 3.27 -4.08 20.13
CA THR A 57 2.80 -3.85 21.49
C THR A 57 3.38 -2.56 22.07
N THR A 58 2.64 -1.97 23.02
CA THR A 58 3.06 -0.77 23.76
C THR A 58 3.78 -1.14 25.06
N THR A 59 4.30 -0.14 25.76
CA THR A 59 4.89 -0.30 27.10
C THR A 59 3.91 -0.85 28.14
N GLU A 60 2.61 -0.68 27.92
CA GLU A 60 1.52 -1.16 28.78
C GLU A 60 1.03 -2.56 28.37
N GLY A 61 1.64 -3.16 27.34
CA GLY A 61 1.28 -4.49 26.84
C GLY A 61 0.07 -4.51 25.89
N LEU A 62 -0.41 -3.36 25.42
CA LEU A 62 -1.50 -3.30 24.45
C LEU A 62 -1.00 -3.78 23.08
N ARG A 63 -1.54 -4.89 22.58
CA ARG A 63 -1.31 -5.36 21.20
C ARG A 63 -2.25 -4.66 20.23
N GLN A 64 -1.74 -4.25 19.08
CA GLN A 64 -2.51 -3.58 18.04
C GLN A 64 -1.83 -3.67 16.67
N MET A 65 -2.60 -3.46 15.61
CA MET A 65 -2.13 -3.33 14.24
C MET A 65 -1.84 -1.87 13.90
N VAL A 66 -0.61 -1.59 13.47
CA VAL A 66 -0.20 -0.24 13.04
C VAL A 66 0.10 -0.21 11.56
N VAL A 67 -0.43 0.79 10.86
CA VAL A 67 -0.21 1.02 9.42
C VAL A 67 1.17 1.68 9.21
N ILE A 68 2.02 1.03 8.42
CA ILE A 68 3.37 1.50 8.08
C ILE A 68 3.37 2.25 6.74
N GLU A 69 2.64 1.73 5.76
CA GLU A 69 2.36 2.38 4.49
C GLU A 69 1.08 1.82 3.82
N THR A 70 0.41 2.64 3.01
CA THR A 70 -0.69 2.21 2.14
C THR A 70 -0.31 2.35 0.67
N ASN A 71 -0.65 1.34 -0.13
CA ASN A 71 -0.25 1.19 -1.52
C ASN A 71 -1.47 1.20 -2.45
N SER A 72 -1.43 2.01 -3.51
CA SER A 72 -2.53 2.12 -4.49
C SER A 72 -2.48 1.17 -5.69
N CYS A 73 -1.39 0.43 -5.85
CA CYS A 73 -1.34 -0.78 -6.70
C CYS A 73 -0.53 -1.82 -5.91
N PRO A 74 -1.14 -2.44 -4.89
CA PRO A 74 -0.48 -3.46 -4.11
C PRO A 74 -0.25 -4.72 -4.96
N SER A 75 0.85 -5.43 -4.72
CA SER A 75 1.10 -6.76 -5.27
C SER A 75 0.75 -7.81 -4.22
N GLY A 76 0.35 -9.02 -4.63
CA GLY A 76 0.11 -10.10 -3.67
C GLY A 76 -0.88 -11.16 -4.08
N GLN A 77 -1.65 -10.95 -5.15
CA GLN A 77 -2.67 -11.91 -5.57
C GLN A 77 -2.07 -13.28 -5.89
N LYS A 78 -0.86 -13.31 -6.49
CA LYS A 78 -0.14 -14.56 -6.74
C LYS A 78 0.27 -15.32 -5.47
N SER A 79 0.29 -14.64 -4.33
CA SER A 79 0.73 -15.19 -3.03
C SER A 79 -0.46 -15.57 -2.13
N MET A 80 -1.69 -15.30 -2.55
CA MET A 80 -2.88 -15.67 -1.81
C MET A 80 -3.33 -17.09 -2.22
N PRO A 81 -3.42 -18.06 -1.28
CA PRO A 81 -4.01 -19.36 -1.59
C PRO A 81 -5.44 -19.22 -2.11
N LEU A 82 -5.83 -20.09 -3.04
CA LEU A 82 -7.20 -20.11 -3.56
C LEU A 82 -8.20 -20.37 -2.43
N THR A 83 -9.29 -19.61 -2.43
CA THR A 83 -10.42 -19.82 -1.51
C THR A 83 -11.35 -20.95 -1.98
N SER A 84 -11.31 -21.27 -3.26
CA SER A 84 -12.11 -22.32 -3.91
C SER A 84 -11.32 -22.90 -5.09
N GLU A 85 -11.18 -24.23 -5.16
CA GLU A 85 -10.37 -24.89 -6.20
C GLU A 85 -10.88 -24.68 -7.63
N PRO A 86 -12.20 -24.71 -7.90
CA PRO A 86 -12.72 -24.44 -9.25
C PRO A 86 -12.48 -23.00 -9.75
N GLN A 87 -12.17 -22.06 -8.84
CA GLN A 87 -11.94 -20.66 -9.18
C GLN A 87 -10.44 -20.39 -9.37
N GLU A 88 -9.85 -20.90 -10.45
CA GLU A 88 -8.40 -20.86 -10.69
C GLU A 88 -7.82 -19.44 -10.77
N GLN A 89 -8.62 -18.47 -11.21
CA GLN A 89 -8.23 -17.06 -11.27
C GLN A 89 -8.24 -16.35 -9.89
N GLY A 90 -8.71 -17.01 -8.84
CA GLY A 90 -8.66 -16.53 -7.46
C GLY A 90 -9.04 -15.06 -7.29
N GLY A 91 -8.20 -14.31 -6.57
CA GLY A 91 -8.44 -12.90 -6.28
C GLY A 91 -8.27 -11.95 -7.47
N TYR A 92 -7.65 -12.37 -8.58
CA TYR A 92 -7.64 -11.59 -9.83
C TYR A 92 -9.06 -11.43 -10.35
N ARG A 93 -9.79 -12.54 -10.47
CA ARG A 93 -11.18 -12.55 -10.93
C ARG A 93 -12.07 -11.75 -10.00
N LEU A 94 -11.96 -11.96 -8.67
CA LEU A 94 -12.73 -11.20 -7.69
C LEU A 94 -12.54 -9.68 -7.89
N LEU A 95 -11.30 -9.20 -8.01
CA LEU A 95 -11.04 -7.78 -8.19
C LEU A 95 -11.61 -7.24 -9.52
N ILE A 96 -11.45 -7.99 -10.61
CA ILE A 96 -11.94 -7.57 -11.93
C ILE A 96 -13.48 -7.54 -11.97
N GLN A 97 -14.12 -8.60 -11.47
CA GLN A 97 -15.58 -8.76 -11.50
C GLN A 97 -16.29 -7.80 -10.55
N GLU A 98 -15.85 -7.73 -9.29
CA GLU A 98 -16.61 -7.03 -8.25
C GLU A 98 -16.21 -5.56 -8.11
N THR A 99 -15.01 -5.18 -8.57
CA THR A 99 -14.49 -3.81 -8.43
C THR A 99 -14.30 -3.11 -9.77
N PHE A 100 -13.53 -3.70 -10.70
CA PHE A 100 -13.24 -3.03 -11.98
C PHE A 100 -14.49 -2.91 -12.84
N ARG A 101 -15.25 -3.99 -13.07
CA ARG A 101 -16.53 -3.91 -13.79
C ARG A 101 -17.50 -2.93 -13.14
N ALA A 102 -17.66 -2.99 -11.82
CA ALA A 102 -18.55 -2.08 -11.09
C ALA A 102 -18.18 -0.60 -11.32
N LEU A 103 -16.87 -0.29 -11.35
CA LEU A 103 -16.37 1.04 -11.70
C LEU A 103 -16.74 1.41 -13.15
N LEU A 104 -16.60 0.50 -14.11
CA LEU A 104 -16.96 0.76 -15.51
C LEU A 104 -18.46 1.00 -15.67
N ASP A 105 -19.30 0.19 -15.02
CA ASP A 105 -20.75 0.33 -15.07
C ASP A 105 -21.22 1.66 -14.46
N GLN A 106 -20.58 2.10 -13.37
CA GLN A 106 -20.81 3.42 -12.78
C GLN A 106 -20.48 4.55 -13.78
N HIS A 107 -19.45 4.37 -14.60
CA HIS A 107 -18.98 5.37 -15.56
C HIS A 107 -19.52 5.16 -16.97
N LYS A 108 -20.43 4.20 -17.20
CA LYS A 108 -20.86 3.74 -18.53
C LYS A 108 -21.27 4.85 -19.51
N ARG A 109 -21.91 5.92 -19.01
CA ARG A 109 -22.33 7.07 -19.82
C ARG A 109 -21.20 8.03 -20.21
N ARG A 110 -20.04 7.92 -19.57
CA ARG A 110 -18.87 8.79 -19.72
C ARG A 110 -17.64 8.06 -20.23
N LEU A 111 -17.72 6.74 -20.42
CA LEU A 111 -16.63 5.97 -21.01
C LEU A 111 -16.39 6.48 -22.44
N PRO A 112 -15.13 6.81 -22.81
CA PRO A 112 -14.81 7.05 -24.21
C PRO A 112 -14.95 5.76 -25.01
N THR A 113 -14.98 5.86 -26.33
CA THR A 113 -14.86 4.69 -27.21
C THR A 113 -13.42 4.16 -27.15
N GLY A 114 -13.25 2.85 -27.17
CA GLY A 114 -11.91 2.24 -27.20
C GLY A 114 -11.87 0.84 -26.59
N ASP A 115 -10.68 0.26 -26.62
CA ASP A 115 -10.39 -1.09 -26.13
C ASP A 115 -10.14 -1.08 -24.61
N LEU A 116 -9.91 -2.26 -24.03
CA LEU A 116 -9.42 -2.42 -22.67
C LEU A 116 -7.90 -2.61 -22.68
N ALA A 117 -7.24 -2.16 -21.61
CA ALA A 117 -5.82 -2.39 -21.43
C ALA A 117 -5.42 -2.71 -19.99
N VAL A 118 -4.28 -3.39 -19.84
CA VAL A 118 -3.46 -3.40 -18.64
C VAL A 118 -2.15 -2.71 -18.95
N ILE A 119 -1.83 -1.64 -18.21
CA ILE A 119 -0.54 -0.95 -18.29
C ILE A 119 0.30 -1.26 -17.05
N PHE A 120 1.58 -1.59 -17.22
CA PHE A 120 2.42 -2.03 -16.10
C PHE A 120 3.89 -1.69 -16.29
N ASP A 121 4.64 -1.55 -15.19
CA ASP A 121 6.08 -1.24 -15.23
C ASP A 121 6.96 -2.26 -14.48
N LYS A 122 6.33 -3.32 -13.97
CA LYS A 122 7.00 -4.48 -13.35
C LYS A 122 6.02 -5.64 -13.18
N ASN A 123 6.57 -6.82 -12.84
CA ASN A 123 5.81 -7.99 -12.39
C ASN A 123 4.79 -8.47 -13.44
N THR A 124 5.28 -8.83 -14.63
CA THR A 124 4.49 -9.33 -15.77
C THR A 124 3.51 -10.43 -15.35
N MET A 125 3.91 -11.33 -14.43
CA MET A 125 3.05 -12.39 -13.90
C MET A 125 1.72 -11.88 -13.32
N GLU A 126 1.74 -10.80 -12.54
CA GLU A 126 0.49 -10.24 -11.99
C GLU A 126 -0.25 -9.41 -13.04
N ALA A 127 0.46 -8.61 -13.84
CA ALA A 127 -0.16 -7.81 -14.89
C ALA A 127 -0.90 -8.68 -15.92
N SER A 128 -0.29 -9.78 -16.37
CA SER A 128 -0.91 -10.74 -17.29
C SER A 128 -2.06 -11.50 -16.64
N GLY A 129 -1.98 -11.78 -15.32
CA GLY A 129 -3.08 -12.38 -14.56
C GLY A 129 -4.33 -11.49 -14.53
N TYR A 130 -4.15 -10.18 -14.30
CA TYR A 130 -5.25 -9.22 -14.41
C TYR A 130 -5.77 -9.10 -15.85
N ALA A 131 -4.88 -9.07 -16.86
CA ALA A 131 -5.29 -9.00 -18.26
C ALA A 131 -6.13 -10.22 -18.69
N ALA A 132 -5.73 -11.42 -18.26
CA ALA A 132 -6.48 -12.64 -18.51
C ALA A 132 -7.85 -12.63 -17.83
N ALA A 133 -7.91 -12.26 -16.54
CA ALA A 133 -9.17 -12.13 -15.82
C ALA A 133 -10.09 -11.06 -16.43
N MET A 134 -9.53 -9.97 -16.96
CA MET A 134 -10.28 -8.95 -17.70
C MET A 134 -10.81 -9.50 -19.03
N ALA A 135 -10.00 -10.20 -19.82
CA ALA A 135 -10.43 -10.76 -21.10
C ALA A 135 -11.60 -11.75 -20.91
N ASP A 136 -11.49 -12.63 -19.90
CA ASP A 136 -12.55 -13.57 -19.57
C ASP A 136 -13.80 -12.89 -19.02
N GLU A 137 -13.65 -11.84 -18.23
CA GLU A 137 -14.81 -11.16 -17.67
C GLU A 137 -15.56 -10.35 -18.72
N PHE A 138 -14.86 -9.61 -19.57
CA PHE A 138 -15.47 -8.73 -20.57
C PHE A 138 -15.73 -9.40 -21.92
N GLN A 139 -15.25 -10.64 -22.11
CA GLN A 139 -15.39 -11.40 -23.36
C GLN A 139 -14.88 -10.61 -24.58
N GLU A 140 -13.76 -9.90 -24.40
CA GLU A 140 -13.09 -9.12 -25.45
C GLU A 140 -11.57 -9.10 -25.24
N PRO A 141 -10.77 -8.81 -26.28
CA PRO A 141 -9.32 -8.69 -26.13
C PRO A 141 -8.91 -7.55 -25.19
N VAL A 142 -7.84 -7.77 -24.43
CA VAL A 142 -7.24 -6.78 -23.53
C VAL A 142 -5.78 -6.56 -23.94
N LEU A 143 -5.41 -5.32 -24.23
CA LEU A 143 -4.03 -4.97 -24.57
C LEU A 143 -3.16 -4.96 -23.32
N LEU A 144 -2.05 -5.69 -23.34
CA LEU A 144 -1.07 -5.72 -22.25
C LEU A 144 0.16 -4.90 -22.67
N ALA A 145 0.40 -3.77 -22.00
CA ALA A 145 1.43 -2.81 -22.41
C ALA A 145 2.38 -2.43 -21.27
N GLU A 146 3.68 -2.56 -21.54
CA GLU A 146 4.75 -2.13 -20.65
C GLU A 146 4.88 -0.60 -20.68
N TYR A 147 4.95 0.06 -19.53
CA TYR A 147 4.99 1.53 -19.45
C TYR A 147 6.03 2.01 -18.45
N TYR A 148 7.29 1.74 -18.77
CA TYR A 148 8.46 2.05 -17.95
C TYR A 148 8.74 3.55 -17.86
N ASP A 149 9.44 3.97 -16.80
CA ASP A 149 9.90 5.36 -16.67
C ASP A 149 11.07 5.62 -17.61
N GLY A 150 11.05 6.75 -18.32
CA GLY A 150 12.13 7.14 -19.22
C GLY A 150 12.24 6.31 -20.51
N ASP A 151 11.25 5.47 -20.82
CA ASP A 151 11.17 4.76 -22.10
C ASP A 151 11.08 5.79 -23.26
N PRO A 152 12.02 5.78 -24.23
CA PRO A 152 12.01 6.72 -25.35
C PRO A 152 10.91 6.41 -26.38
N ASP A 153 10.40 5.18 -26.45
CA ASP A 153 9.31 4.79 -27.35
C ASP A 153 8.24 3.92 -26.63
N PRO A 154 7.53 4.49 -25.63
CA PRO A 154 6.60 3.71 -24.85
C PRO A 154 5.43 3.22 -25.71
N PRO A 155 4.90 2.01 -25.48
CA PRO A 155 3.72 1.50 -26.18
C PRO A 155 2.41 2.10 -25.64
N ALA A 156 2.47 3.08 -24.75
CA ALA A 156 1.32 3.78 -24.17
C ALA A 156 1.56 5.29 -24.17
N ARG A 157 0.53 6.08 -24.51
CA ARG A 157 0.58 7.56 -24.46
C ARG A 157 -0.79 8.17 -24.24
N PHE A 158 -0.84 9.36 -23.66
CA PHE A 158 -2.08 10.13 -23.54
C PHE A 158 -2.16 11.19 -24.65
N ASP A 159 -3.35 11.35 -25.23
CA ASP A 159 -3.61 12.49 -26.11
C ASP A 159 -3.93 13.76 -25.29
N ALA A 160 -4.03 14.91 -25.98
CA ALA A 160 -4.34 16.20 -25.36
C ALA A 160 -5.73 16.26 -24.70
N SER A 161 -6.60 15.27 -24.94
CA SER A 161 -7.91 15.17 -24.32
C SER A 161 -7.91 14.29 -23.06
N GLY A 162 -6.80 13.62 -22.76
CA GLY A 162 -6.66 12.71 -21.62
C GLY A 162 -7.14 11.28 -21.92
N ILE A 163 -7.23 10.89 -23.19
CA ILE A 163 -7.50 9.51 -23.61
C ILE A 163 -6.17 8.77 -23.78
N LEU A 164 -6.04 7.64 -23.08
CA LEU A 164 -4.93 6.71 -23.23
C LEU A 164 -5.04 6.02 -24.59
N HIS A 165 -3.93 5.97 -25.31
CA HIS A 165 -3.75 5.15 -26.50
C HIS A 165 -2.67 4.10 -26.22
N VAL A 166 -2.91 2.87 -26.63
CA VAL A 166 -1.94 1.77 -26.53
C VAL A 166 -1.63 1.23 -27.93
N ARG A 167 -0.35 0.98 -28.19
CA ARG A 167 0.12 0.39 -29.45
C ARG A 167 -0.22 -1.10 -29.46
N ALA A 168 -1.02 -1.51 -30.43
CA ALA A 168 -1.36 -2.92 -30.65
C ALA A 168 -0.16 -3.67 -31.27
N PRO A 169 -0.15 -5.02 -31.27
CA PRO A 169 0.92 -5.82 -31.88
C PRO A 169 1.14 -5.51 -33.37
N GLU A 170 0.10 -5.06 -34.07
CA GLU A 170 0.17 -4.68 -35.48
C GLU A 170 0.84 -3.31 -35.71
N GLY A 171 1.12 -2.55 -34.64
CA GLY A 171 1.73 -1.22 -34.68
C GLY A 171 0.74 -0.05 -34.58
N ASP A 172 -0.56 -0.32 -34.73
CA ASP A 172 -1.61 0.71 -34.66
C ASP A 172 -1.88 1.19 -33.23
N TRP A 173 -2.13 2.50 -33.08
CA TRP A 173 -2.51 3.10 -31.81
C TRP A 173 -4.02 3.01 -31.58
N ARG A 174 -4.42 2.29 -30.53
CA ARG A 174 -5.84 2.10 -30.20
C ARG A 174 -6.25 2.94 -29.00
N PRO A 175 -7.35 3.71 -29.07
CA PRO A 175 -7.86 4.43 -27.91
C PRO A 175 -8.36 3.43 -26.87
N ILE A 176 -8.18 3.75 -25.59
CA ILE A 176 -8.52 2.88 -24.47
C ILE A 176 -9.64 3.51 -23.66
N ARG A 177 -10.76 2.78 -23.52
CA ARG A 177 -11.89 3.26 -22.73
C ARG A 177 -11.67 3.11 -21.23
N ALA A 178 -11.03 2.02 -20.85
CA ALA A 178 -10.67 1.74 -19.47
C ALA A 178 -9.40 0.90 -19.38
N ALA A 179 -8.58 1.17 -18.35
CA ALA A 179 -7.35 0.44 -18.11
C ALA A 179 -7.21 0.02 -16.64
N PHE A 180 -6.73 -1.20 -16.43
CA PHE A 180 -6.20 -1.60 -15.14
C PHE A 180 -4.73 -1.18 -15.05
N ARG A 181 -4.39 -0.39 -14.03
CA ARG A 181 -3.04 0.14 -13.87
C ARG A 181 -2.24 -0.65 -12.85
N TYR A 182 -1.15 -1.22 -13.33
CA TYR A 182 -0.07 -1.80 -12.53
C TYR A 182 1.26 -1.08 -12.76
N VAL A 183 1.21 0.20 -13.13
CA VAL A 183 2.37 1.12 -13.14
C VAL A 183 2.60 1.65 -11.73
N THR A 184 3.74 1.30 -11.15
CA THR A 184 4.02 1.43 -9.73
C THR A 184 5.10 2.44 -9.38
N GLN A 185 6.11 2.61 -10.22
CA GLN A 185 7.29 3.45 -10.01
C GLN A 185 7.04 4.83 -10.59
N ARG A 186 6.87 5.85 -9.74
CA ARG A 186 6.65 7.26 -10.13
C ARG A 186 5.58 7.48 -11.22
N PRO A 187 4.40 6.83 -11.16
CA PRO A 187 3.43 6.80 -12.27
C PRO A 187 2.97 8.18 -12.77
N TRP A 188 3.08 9.22 -11.93
CA TRP A 188 2.78 10.60 -12.26
C TRP A 188 3.72 11.23 -13.31
N THR A 189 4.85 10.62 -13.66
CA THR A 189 5.71 11.10 -14.76
C THR A 189 5.20 10.72 -16.15
N ARG A 190 4.12 9.92 -16.23
CA ARG A 190 3.59 9.33 -17.47
C ARG A 190 2.07 9.31 -17.56
N ILE A 191 1.40 9.22 -16.42
CA ILE A 191 -0.06 9.14 -16.33
C ILE A 191 -0.56 10.39 -15.60
N PRO A 192 -1.40 11.21 -16.26
CA PRO A 192 -1.97 12.38 -15.63
C PRO A 192 -2.77 12.04 -14.36
N PRO A 193 -2.85 12.96 -13.38
CA PRO A 193 -3.62 12.73 -12.15
C PRO A 193 -5.08 12.36 -12.41
N LEU A 194 -5.68 12.95 -13.47
CA LEU A 194 -7.03 12.71 -13.93
C LEU A 194 -7.01 12.48 -15.44
N THR A 195 -7.81 11.53 -15.91
CA THR A 195 -7.85 11.08 -17.31
C THR A 195 -9.30 10.93 -17.78
N ARG A 196 -9.53 10.95 -19.09
CA ARG A 196 -10.83 10.56 -19.67
C ARG A 196 -10.99 9.04 -19.75
N THR A 197 -9.93 8.33 -20.08
CA THR A 197 -9.87 6.87 -19.87
C THR A 197 -10.09 6.57 -18.40
N VAL A 198 -10.98 5.63 -18.07
CA VAL A 198 -11.19 5.20 -16.68
C VAL A 198 -10.02 4.30 -16.27
N ILE A 199 -9.28 4.69 -15.22
CA ILE A 199 -8.10 3.94 -14.76
C ILE A 199 -8.32 3.46 -13.32
N LEU A 200 -8.10 2.17 -13.06
CA LEU A 200 -8.11 1.61 -11.70
C LEU A 200 -6.68 1.35 -11.19
N ASN A 201 -6.23 1.97 -10.10
CA ASN A 201 -6.69 3.27 -9.55
C ASN A 201 -6.07 4.43 -10.34
N PRO A 202 -6.72 5.61 -10.43
CA PRO A 202 -6.14 6.80 -11.04
C PRO A 202 -4.90 7.30 -10.26
N VAL A 203 -4.05 8.09 -10.92
CA VAL A 203 -2.82 8.62 -10.29
C VAL A 203 -3.10 9.60 -9.17
N ILE A 204 -4.26 10.27 -9.14
CA ILE A 204 -4.63 11.10 -8.00
C ILE A 204 -4.61 10.32 -6.68
N ALA A 205 -5.00 9.03 -6.66
CA ALA A 205 -4.90 8.20 -5.46
C ALA A 205 -3.44 7.95 -5.01
N CYS A 206 -2.49 7.89 -5.95
CA CYS A 206 -1.06 7.83 -5.63
C CYS A 206 -0.60 9.11 -4.93
N LEU A 207 -0.89 10.26 -5.55
CA LEU A 207 -0.46 11.57 -5.07
C LEU A 207 -1.06 11.91 -3.70
N SER A 208 -2.30 11.48 -3.44
CA SER A 208 -3.03 11.70 -2.18
C SER A 208 -2.61 10.79 -1.02
N GLY A 209 -1.63 9.90 -1.23
CA GLY A 209 -1.07 9.10 -0.14
C GLY A 209 -0.76 7.67 -0.54
N GLY A 210 -1.48 7.11 -1.51
CA GLY A 210 -1.32 5.70 -1.88
C GLY A 210 0.03 5.34 -2.50
N ARG A 211 0.87 6.33 -2.84
CA ARG A 211 2.31 6.19 -3.14
C ARG A 211 3.12 7.43 -2.70
N ASN A 212 2.58 8.21 -1.76
CA ASN A 212 3.19 9.44 -1.28
C ASN A 212 3.10 9.45 0.24
N LYS A 213 4.12 8.92 0.91
CA LYS A 213 4.11 8.69 2.37
C LYS A 213 3.88 9.97 3.17
N MET A 214 4.40 11.10 2.68
CA MET A 214 4.22 12.40 3.34
C MET A 214 2.77 12.86 3.29
N VAL A 215 2.12 12.74 2.14
CA VAL A 215 0.70 13.11 1.98
C VAL A 215 -0.21 12.08 2.66
N ALA A 216 0.17 10.80 2.70
CA ALA A 216 -0.55 9.76 3.44
C ALA A 216 -0.65 10.12 4.93
N ALA A 217 0.45 10.52 5.55
CA ALA A 217 0.45 10.94 6.95
C ALA A 217 -0.45 12.17 7.21
N LYS A 218 -0.57 13.10 6.25
CA LYS A 218 -1.55 14.21 6.30
C LYS A 218 -2.99 13.71 6.16
N ALA A 219 -3.24 12.77 5.25
CA ALA A 219 -4.56 12.16 5.04
C ALA A 219 -5.04 11.45 6.32
N TYR A 220 -4.17 10.67 6.97
CA TYR A 220 -4.50 9.93 8.19
C TYR A 220 -4.82 10.88 9.34
N GLU A 221 -4.01 11.91 9.58
CA GLU A 221 -4.26 12.88 10.65
C GLU A 221 -5.59 13.62 10.45
N LEU A 222 -5.85 14.12 9.24
CA LEU A 222 -7.11 14.81 8.93
C LEU A 222 -8.33 13.89 9.10
N PHE A 223 -8.19 12.60 8.77
CA PHE A 223 -9.27 11.65 8.91
C PHE A 223 -9.48 11.22 10.36
N ASN A 224 -8.42 11.00 11.13
CA ASN A 224 -8.51 10.74 12.57
C ASN A 224 -9.19 11.90 13.30
N ALA A 225 -8.87 13.15 12.95
CA ALA A 225 -9.56 14.32 13.50
C ALA A 225 -11.05 14.37 13.12
N HIS A 226 -11.43 13.86 11.95
CA HIS A 226 -12.83 13.75 11.54
C HIS A 226 -13.57 12.63 12.27
N LEU A 227 -12.87 11.54 12.60
CA LEU A 227 -13.40 10.40 13.34
C LEU A 227 -13.42 10.62 14.86
N ASP A 228 -13.01 11.79 15.34
CA ASP A 228 -12.97 12.08 16.78
C ASP A 228 -14.34 11.82 17.44
N GLY A 229 -14.32 11.12 18.57
CA GLY A 229 -15.52 10.67 19.27
C GLY A 229 -16.16 9.37 18.75
N SER A 230 -15.78 8.84 17.57
CA SER A 230 -16.32 7.56 17.04
C SER A 230 -15.63 6.32 17.61
N GLY A 231 -14.51 6.48 18.31
CA GLY A 231 -13.64 5.37 18.76
C GLY A 231 -12.81 4.71 17.66
N LEU A 232 -13.00 5.08 16.38
CA LEU A 232 -12.16 4.65 15.27
C LEU A 232 -10.95 5.54 15.11
N THR A 233 -9.79 4.95 14.84
CA THR A 233 -8.56 5.70 14.58
C THR A 233 -7.61 4.87 13.73
N ILE A 234 -6.88 5.54 12.82
CA ILE A 234 -5.76 4.95 12.12
C ILE A 234 -4.56 4.97 13.05
N HIS A 235 -4.07 3.79 13.42
CA HIS A 235 -2.87 3.66 14.21
C HIS A 235 -1.65 3.70 13.29
N THR A 236 -0.76 4.67 13.53
CA THR A 236 0.53 4.78 12.83
C THR A 236 1.63 5.04 13.83
N PRO A 237 2.89 4.68 13.52
CA PRO A 237 4.03 5.14 14.31
C PRO A 237 4.14 6.66 14.22
N GLU A 238 4.68 7.31 15.25
CA GLU A 238 4.84 8.77 15.26
C GLU A 238 5.66 9.21 14.05
N THR A 239 5.11 10.14 13.26
CA THR A 239 5.64 10.49 11.95
C THR A 239 5.80 12.00 11.83
N ILE A 240 7.04 12.45 11.68
CA ILE A 240 7.39 13.83 11.36
C ILE A 240 7.46 13.98 9.84
N ARG A 241 6.78 14.99 9.33
CA ARG A 241 6.59 15.26 7.89
C ARG A 241 7.31 16.54 7.51
N ASP A 242 7.40 16.78 6.20
CA ASP A 242 7.93 18.02 5.64
C ASP A 242 9.35 18.32 6.15
N VAL A 243 10.13 17.26 6.42
CA VAL A 243 11.48 17.38 6.98
C VAL A 243 12.45 17.66 5.83
N SER A 244 13.18 18.76 5.90
CA SER A 244 14.25 19.03 4.93
C SER A 244 15.48 18.17 5.24
N PHE A 245 16.31 17.93 4.22
CA PHE A 245 17.52 17.10 4.35
C PHE A 245 18.41 17.51 5.54
N ASN A 246 18.64 18.81 5.71
CA ASN A 246 19.52 19.34 6.77
C ASN A 246 18.92 19.22 8.18
N GLU A 247 17.61 19.01 8.31
CA GLU A 247 16.94 18.84 9.59
C GLU A 247 16.89 17.38 10.05
N LEU A 248 17.24 16.41 9.18
CA LEU A 248 17.17 14.98 9.50
C LEU A 248 17.89 14.62 10.80
N PRO A 249 19.13 15.06 11.07
CA PRO A 249 19.82 14.72 12.32
C PRO A 249 19.08 15.19 13.57
N LEU A 250 18.44 16.36 13.53
CA LEU A 250 17.67 16.90 14.64
C LEU A 250 16.48 16.01 15.01
N TRP A 251 15.75 15.53 14.00
CA TRP A 251 14.59 14.68 14.20
C TRP A 251 14.97 13.26 14.62
N VAL A 252 16.08 12.71 14.12
CA VAL A 252 16.64 11.45 14.61
C VAL A 252 17.02 11.57 16.09
N ALA A 253 17.70 12.65 16.48
CA ALA A 253 18.05 12.92 17.87
C ALA A 253 16.80 13.03 18.77
N ARG A 254 15.73 13.69 18.30
CA ARG A 254 14.45 13.77 19.01
C ARG A 254 13.85 12.41 19.33
N PHE A 255 13.98 11.42 18.44
CA PHE A 255 13.50 10.06 18.68
C PHE A 255 14.43 9.22 19.57
N GLY A 256 15.49 9.82 20.10
CA GLY A 256 16.47 9.17 20.97
C GLY A 256 17.59 8.48 20.19
N GLY A 257 17.91 8.95 18.99
CA GLY A 257 18.98 8.42 18.15
C GLY A 257 18.55 7.28 17.22
N HIS A 258 17.34 6.73 17.40
CA HIS A 258 16.81 5.69 16.53
C HIS A 258 15.58 6.20 15.78
N ALA A 259 15.53 6.01 14.46
CA ALA A 259 14.41 6.44 13.62
C ALA A 259 14.38 5.69 12.29
N VAL A 260 13.32 5.89 11.51
CA VAL A 260 13.24 5.47 10.11
C VAL A 260 13.12 6.71 9.23
N ILE A 261 14.10 6.93 8.36
CA ILE A 261 14.05 7.97 7.33
C ILE A 261 13.43 7.38 6.06
N LYS A 262 12.43 8.06 5.50
CA LYS A 262 11.74 7.63 4.28
C LYS A 262 11.76 8.71 3.21
N ILE A 263 12.19 8.35 2.01
CA ILE A 263 11.95 9.11 0.78
C ILE A 263 10.46 8.94 0.44
N PRO A 264 9.65 10.00 0.42
CA PRO A 264 8.19 9.88 0.43
C PRO A 264 7.58 9.16 -0.77
N TYR A 265 8.27 9.20 -1.92
CA TYR A 265 7.74 8.80 -3.22
C TYR A 265 8.23 7.41 -3.68
N SER A 266 9.17 6.82 -2.94
CA SER A 266 9.76 5.52 -3.25
C SER A 266 8.87 4.36 -2.82
N ASN A 267 9.01 3.21 -3.49
CA ASN A 267 8.18 2.02 -3.28
C ASN A 267 9.04 0.74 -3.12
N ALA A 268 8.38 -0.38 -2.78
CA ALA A 268 9.03 -1.71 -2.68
C ALA A 268 10.21 -1.79 -1.69
N GLY A 269 10.14 -1.02 -0.61
CA GLY A 269 11.22 -0.94 0.40
C GLY A 269 12.41 -0.08 -0.03
N GLN A 270 12.40 0.47 -1.25
CA GLN A 270 13.41 1.44 -1.66
C GLN A 270 13.15 2.78 -0.98
N GLY A 271 14.23 3.48 -0.63
CA GLY A 271 14.13 4.79 0.04
C GLY A 271 13.58 4.72 1.46
N VAL A 272 13.80 3.60 2.16
CA VAL A 272 13.51 3.46 3.59
C VAL A 272 14.82 3.07 4.26
N PHE A 273 15.22 3.84 5.27
CA PHE A 273 16.50 3.70 5.97
C PHE A 273 16.23 3.61 7.45
N THR A 274 16.65 2.51 8.08
CA THR A 274 16.66 2.37 9.54
C THR A 274 17.92 3.02 10.07
N ILE A 275 17.75 3.93 11.02
CA ILE A 275 18.84 4.62 11.70
C ILE A 275 18.83 4.16 13.16
N THR A 276 19.92 3.58 13.60
CA THR A 276 20.12 3.03 14.93
C THR A 276 21.44 3.46 15.57
N ASN A 277 22.30 4.15 14.83
CA ASN A 277 23.53 4.76 15.32
C ASN A 277 23.93 5.98 14.45
N GLU A 278 24.98 6.68 14.84
CA GLU A 278 25.47 7.88 14.14
C GLU A 278 26.10 7.55 12.78
N ASP A 279 26.71 6.37 12.63
CA ASP A 279 27.35 5.95 11.38
C ASP A 279 26.32 5.69 10.28
N GLU A 280 25.23 4.97 10.58
CA GLU A 280 24.09 4.76 9.65
C GLU A 280 23.46 6.09 9.22
N LEU A 281 23.41 7.08 10.12
CA LEU A 281 22.95 8.42 9.78
C LEU A 281 23.96 9.14 8.86
N ALA A 282 25.25 9.10 9.19
CA ALA A 282 26.29 9.72 8.39
C ALA A 282 26.32 9.13 6.96
N GLU A 283 26.24 7.80 6.82
CA GLU A 283 26.14 7.12 5.53
C GLU A 283 24.92 7.59 4.74
N PHE A 284 23.75 7.71 5.37
CA PHE A 284 22.57 8.24 4.69
C PHE A 284 22.77 9.68 4.20
N MET A 285 23.43 10.52 5.01
CA MET A 285 23.70 11.93 4.69
C MET A 285 24.72 12.11 3.55
N GLU A 286 25.45 11.06 3.18
CA GLU A 286 26.35 11.07 2.02
C GLU A 286 25.66 10.66 0.71
N ILE A 287 24.44 10.10 0.78
CA ILE A 287 23.69 9.67 -0.41
C ILE A 287 23.17 10.90 -1.17
N GLU A 288 23.39 10.92 -2.49
CA GLU A 288 22.81 11.94 -3.37
C GLU A 288 21.28 11.85 -3.37
N GLN A 289 20.62 12.96 -3.06
CA GLN A 289 19.17 13.03 -2.94
C GLN A 289 18.52 13.62 -4.18
N ARG A 290 17.52 12.90 -4.71
CA ARG A 290 16.66 13.40 -5.80
C ARG A 290 15.60 14.38 -5.31
N TYR A 291 15.11 14.17 -4.09
CA TYR A 291 14.01 14.89 -3.47
C TYR A 291 14.53 15.64 -2.24
N GLU A 292 13.86 16.73 -1.88
CA GLU A 292 14.32 17.62 -0.80
C GLU A 292 13.52 17.44 0.48
N GLN A 293 12.38 16.73 0.40
CA GLN A 293 11.50 16.47 1.53
C GLN A 293 11.49 14.99 1.92
N PHE A 294 11.53 14.77 3.23
CA PHE A 294 11.61 13.47 3.85
C PHE A 294 10.51 13.28 4.90
N VAL A 295 10.30 12.03 5.25
CA VAL A 295 9.50 11.64 6.41
C VAL A 295 10.42 10.95 7.41
N VAL A 296 10.40 11.40 8.66
CA VAL A 296 11.11 10.74 9.78
C VAL A 296 10.07 10.10 10.68
N GLN A 297 10.10 8.78 10.81
CA GLN A 297 9.12 8.02 11.55
C GLN A 297 9.78 7.32 12.75
N SER A 298 9.07 7.16 13.86
CA SER A 298 9.52 6.41 15.01
C SER A 298 9.79 4.96 14.61
N LEU A 299 10.99 4.47 14.88
CA LEU A 299 11.42 3.11 14.63
C LEU A 299 10.72 2.14 15.59
N ILE A 300 10.15 1.08 15.00
CA ILE A 300 9.56 -0.05 15.72
C ILE A 300 10.56 -1.20 15.59
N GLY A 301 11.27 -1.48 16.68
CA GLY A 301 12.24 -2.55 16.76
C GLY A 301 11.94 -3.50 17.91
N ASN A 302 12.99 -3.94 18.59
CA ASN A 302 12.87 -4.56 19.90
C ASN A 302 12.57 -3.50 20.97
N TYR A 303 11.94 -3.89 22.07
CA TYR A 303 11.69 -3.04 23.23
C TYR A 303 12.92 -2.22 23.67
N GLY A 304 14.11 -2.84 23.69
CA GLY A 304 15.35 -2.20 24.15
C GLY A 304 15.75 -0.97 23.31
N TRP A 305 15.45 -0.99 22.02
CA TRP A 305 15.97 -0.01 21.05
C TRP A 305 14.92 0.56 20.09
N SER A 306 13.63 0.32 20.29
CA SER A 306 12.58 1.13 19.64
C SER A 306 12.69 2.62 20.00
N SER A 307 12.31 3.51 19.09
CA SER A 307 12.28 4.95 19.34
C SER A 307 11.40 5.32 20.54
N ARG A 308 11.75 6.42 21.21
CA ARG A 308 10.92 7.02 22.27
C ARG A 308 10.04 8.10 21.66
N GLY A 309 8.77 7.80 21.46
CA GLY A 309 7.79 8.75 20.95
C GLY A 309 7.02 9.49 22.05
N SER A 310 6.20 10.45 21.64
CA SER A 310 5.27 11.21 22.49
C SER A 310 4.23 10.32 23.19
N HIS A 311 3.90 9.17 22.60
CA HIS A 311 2.91 8.21 23.10
C HIS A 311 3.57 6.92 23.65
N GLY A 312 4.85 6.98 24.01
CA GLY A 312 5.61 5.83 24.49
C GLY A 312 6.34 5.09 23.37
N ARG A 313 6.61 3.79 23.58
CA ARG A 313 7.33 2.95 22.61
C ARG A 313 6.40 1.93 21.97
N LEU A 314 6.58 1.72 20.67
CA LEU A 314 6.03 0.60 19.93
C LEU A 314 7.16 -0.40 19.64
N TYR A 315 6.93 -1.68 19.87
CA TYR A 315 7.91 -2.72 19.53
C TYR A 315 7.20 -3.92 18.92
N HIS A 316 7.94 -4.65 18.08
CA HIS A 316 7.40 -5.78 17.34
C HIS A 316 6.96 -6.91 18.28
N VAL A 317 5.77 -7.46 18.04
CA VAL A 317 5.40 -8.79 18.56
C VAL A 317 6.26 -9.85 17.86
N GLY A 318 6.48 -9.68 16.55
CA GLY A 318 7.28 -10.58 15.72
C GLY A 318 6.63 -11.93 15.47
N THR A 319 7.37 -12.85 14.86
CA THR A 319 6.94 -14.23 14.65
C THR A 319 6.92 -15.02 15.96
N VAL A 320 6.13 -16.10 16.00
CA VAL A 320 6.29 -17.15 17.03
C VAL A 320 7.75 -17.63 17.02
N PRO A 321 8.40 -17.80 18.18
CA PRO A 321 9.79 -18.25 18.24
C PRO A 321 9.99 -19.57 17.49
N ASP A 322 11.05 -19.63 16.69
CA ASP A 322 11.40 -20.86 16.00
C ASP A 322 12.07 -21.88 16.94
N ARG A 323 12.56 -23.01 16.39
CA ARG A 323 13.25 -24.05 17.18
C ARG A 323 14.54 -23.57 17.86
N ARG A 324 15.13 -22.47 17.37
CA ARG A 324 16.31 -21.81 17.94
C ARG A 324 15.91 -20.68 18.90
N ARG A 325 14.61 -20.54 19.21
CA ARG A 325 14.03 -19.46 20.01
C ARG A 325 14.22 -18.08 19.39
N GLN A 326 14.36 -18.02 18.07
CA GLN A 326 14.53 -16.77 17.34
C GLN A 326 13.16 -16.21 16.95
N ILE A 327 12.98 -14.92 17.24
CA ILE A 327 11.84 -14.11 16.81
C ILE A 327 12.30 -13.23 15.66
N PHE A 328 11.47 -13.04 14.65
CA PHE A 328 11.76 -12.16 13.53
C PHE A 328 10.71 -11.06 13.44
N ALA A 329 11.12 -9.86 13.04
CA ALA A 329 10.16 -8.87 12.59
C ALA A 329 9.40 -9.41 11.37
N ALA A 330 8.10 -9.15 11.32
CA ALA A 330 7.26 -9.50 10.20
C ALA A 330 6.20 -8.42 9.99
N ASP A 331 5.87 -8.17 8.72
CA ASP A 331 4.67 -7.43 8.36
C ASP A 331 3.56 -8.36 7.90
N LEU A 332 2.35 -7.84 7.96
CA LEU A 332 1.19 -8.36 7.28
C LEU A 332 0.80 -7.35 6.19
N ARG A 333 0.75 -7.77 4.93
CA ARG A 333 0.09 -7.01 3.88
C ARG A 333 -1.35 -7.45 3.80
N CYS A 334 -2.27 -6.53 4.06
CA CYS A 334 -3.71 -6.74 3.85
C CYS A 334 -4.16 -5.90 2.65
N MET A 335 -4.76 -6.53 1.65
CA MET A 335 -5.31 -5.87 0.47
C MET A 335 -6.83 -5.89 0.56
N VAL A 336 -7.45 -4.73 0.27
CA VAL A 336 -8.90 -4.55 0.27
C VAL A 336 -9.35 -4.00 -1.07
N ALA A 337 -10.57 -4.33 -1.46
CA ALA A 337 -11.24 -3.71 -2.58
C ALA A 337 -12.69 -3.40 -2.23
N TRP A 338 -13.19 -2.29 -2.78
CA TRP A 338 -14.60 -1.97 -2.69
C TRP A 338 -15.40 -2.78 -3.72
N THR A 339 -16.51 -3.35 -3.28
CA THR A 339 -17.47 -4.10 -4.09
C THR A 339 -18.86 -3.50 -3.91
N SER A 340 -19.85 -3.95 -4.68
CA SER A 340 -21.24 -3.54 -4.47
C SER A 340 -21.79 -3.80 -3.06
N GLY A 341 -21.20 -4.76 -2.33
CA GLY A 341 -21.50 -5.07 -0.93
C GLY A 341 -20.60 -4.39 0.11
N GLY A 342 -19.79 -3.40 -0.28
CA GLY A 342 -18.81 -2.74 0.60
C GLY A 342 -17.39 -3.26 0.44
N TYR A 343 -16.48 -2.83 1.33
CA TYR A 343 -15.09 -3.28 1.34
C TYR A 343 -14.96 -4.76 1.70
N ARG A 344 -14.10 -5.47 0.99
CA ARG A 344 -13.76 -6.88 1.27
C ARG A 344 -12.24 -7.11 1.22
N PRO A 345 -11.70 -8.04 2.02
CA PRO A 345 -10.33 -8.48 1.87
C PRO A 345 -10.18 -9.25 0.54
N VAL A 346 -9.16 -8.94 -0.24
CA VAL A 346 -8.91 -9.57 -1.55
C VAL A 346 -7.65 -10.40 -1.61
N ALA A 347 -6.66 -10.07 -0.78
CA ALA A 347 -5.44 -10.85 -0.61
C ALA A 347 -4.77 -10.47 0.70
N ILE A 348 -4.17 -11.46 1.36
CA ILE A 348 -3.39 -11.27 2.58
C ILE A 348 -2.13 -12.13 2.43
N TYR A 349 -0.99 -11.61 2.83
CA TYR A 349 0.25 -12.39 2.98
C TYR A 349 1.17 -11.65 3.94
N ALA A 350 2.20 -12.32 4.45
CA ALA A 350 3.16 -11.72 5.36
C ALA A 350 4.58 -11.84 4.80
N ARG A 351 5.46 -10.95 5.25
CA ARG A 351 6.88 -11.00 4.91
C ARG A 351 7.70 -10.90 6.19
N ARG A 352 8.76 -11.68 6.26
CA ARG A 352 9.67 -11.74 7.40
C ARG A 352 10.98 -11.03 7.11
N ALA A 353 11.59 -10.44 8.12
CA ALA A 353 12.96 -9.95 8.05
C ALA A 353 13.96 -11.10 7.79
N ARG A 354 15.18 -10.73 7.38
CA ARG A 354 16.24 -11.69 7.05
C ARG A 354 16.89 -12.26 8.31
N ALA A 355 17.20 -11.39 9.27
CA ALA A 355 17.82 -11.72 10.53
C ALA A 355 16.81 -11.72 11.69
N PRO A 356 17.07 -12.48 12.76
CA PRO A 356 16.28 -12.42 13.99
C PRO A 356 16.32 -11.03 14.62
N LEU A 357 15.23 -10.64 15.27
CA LEU A 357 15.13 -9.40 16.03
C LEU A 357 15.87 -9.56 17.37
N SER A 358 17.07 -9.00 17.49
CA SER A 358 17.89 -9.09 18.69
C SER A 358 17.42 -8.15 19.81
N GLU A 359 17.71 -8.52 21.05
CA GLU A 359 17.46 -7.68 22.24
C GLU A 359 18.41 -6.48 22.29
N LYS A 360 19.65 -6.66 21.80
CA LYS A 360 20.70 -5.64 21.75
C LYS A 360 21.22 -5.49 20.34
N LEU A 361 21.46 -4.25 19.94
CA LEU A 361 22.16 -3.94 18.70
C LEU A 361 23.65 -4.27 18.85
N THR A 362 24.24 -4.75 17.77
CA THR A 362 25.66 -5.05 17.63
C THR A 362 26.07 -4.63 16.23
N ASP A 363 27.31 -4.19 16.05
CA ASP A 363 27.81 -3.72 14.74
C ASP A 363 27.92 -4.87 13.71
N GLU A 364 27.77 -6.12 14.15
CA GLU A 364 27.82 -7.33 13.30
C GLU A 364 26.59 -7.52 12.40
N VAL A 365 25.43 -6.96 12.78
CA VAL A 365 24.16 -7.20 12.09
C VAL A 365 23.47 -5.88 11.81
N SER A 366 23.26 -5.59 10.53
CA SER A 366 22.53 -4.40 10.11
C SER A 366 21.11 -4.35 10.70
N SER A 367 20.72 -3.17 11.17
CA SER A 367 19.35 -2.90 11.63
C SER A 367 18.31 -3.23 10.53
N TRP A 368 18.67 -3.01 9.26
CA TRP A 368 17.84 -3.34 8.12
C TRP A 368 17.65 -4.84 7.92
N ASP A 369 18.65 -5.67 8.20
CA ASP A 369 18.48 -7.13 8.11
C ASP A 369 17.48 -7.65 9.15
N MET A 370 17.35 -6.98 10.29
CA MET A 370 16.42 -7.33 11.37
C MET A 370 15.01 -6.77 11.19
N LEU A 371 14.84 -5.65 10.48
CA LEU A 371 13.56 -4.94 10.33
C LEU A 371 13.00 -4.92 8.90
N GLY A 372 13.87 -5.00 7.90
CA GLY A 372 13.53 -4.94 6.48
C GLY A 372 12.79 -6.19 6.02
N THR A 373 11.48 -6.05 5.79
CA THR A 373 10.60 -7.13 5.31
C THR A 373 10.42 -7.12 3.79
N ASN A 374 11.00 -6.16 3.06
CA ASN A 374 10.90 -6.10 1.60
C ASN A 374 11.54 -7.35 0.96
N LEU A 375 10.88 -7.90 -0.06
CA LEU A 375 11.38 -9.09 -0.76
C LEU A 375 12.23 -8.74 -1.99
N SER A 376 12.09 -7.54 -2.53
CA SER A 376 12.79 -7.12 -3.75
C SER A 376 14.30 -7.05 -3.54
N ILE A 377 15.05 -7.71 -4.41
CA ILE A 377 16.51 -7.66 -4.49
C ILE A 377 16.86 -6.93 -5.78
N LYS A 378 17.71 -5.92 -5.71
CA LYS A 378 18.31 -5.30 -6.90
C LYS A 378 19.61 -6.04 -7.19
N ASN A 379 19.70 -6.66 -8.35
CA ASN A 379 20.89 -7.38 -8.78
C ASN A 379 21.93 -6.39 -9.33
N GLU A 380 23.20 -6.82 -9.41
CA GLU A 380 24.32 -5.98 -9.89
C GLU A 380 24.12 -5.51 -11.33
N ASP A 381 23.45 -6.32 -12.17
CA ASP A 381 23.09 -6.00 -13.55
C ASP A 381 21.92 -5.01 -13.67
N GLY A 382 21.39 -4.53 -12.55
CA GLY A 382 20.23 -3.63 -12.48
C GLY A 382 18.88 -4.33 -12.60
N SER A 383 18.84 -5.66 -12.79
CA SER A 383 17.61 -6.45 -12.81
C SER A 383 17.03 -6.62 -11.39
N TRP A 384 15.78 -7.10 -11.32
CA TRP A 384 15.05 -7.29 -10.07
C TRP A 384 14.83 -8.77 -9.76
N GLY A 385 15.33 -9.22 -8.61
CA GLY A 385 15.02 -10.49 -7.98
C GLY A 385 13.99 -10.37 -6.85
N SER A 386 13.58 -11.51 -6.28
CA SER A 386 12.72 -11.57 -5.09
C SER A 386 13.16 -12.68 -4.17
N ASP A 387 13.33 -12.39 -2.87
CA ASP A 387 13.62 -13.39 -1.84
C ASP A 387 12.32 -14.09 -1.39
N THR A 388 11.92 -15.12 -2.12
CA THR A 388 10.68 -15.85 -1.84
C THR A 388 10.73 -16.67 -0.56
N ASN A 389 11.90 -16.92 0.02
CA ASN A 389 12.04 -17.73 1.24
C ASN A 389 11.51 -16.99 2.49
N ARG A 390 11.41 -15.66 2.42
CA ARG A 390 10.89 -14.80 3.48
C ARG A 390 9.41 -14.47 3.33
N LEU A 391 8.78 -14.92 2.24
CA LEU A 391 7.34 -14.82 2.05
C LEU A 391 6.64 -15.87 2.92
N LEU A 392 5.67 -15.42 3.72
CA LEU A 392 4.83 -16.27 4.56
C LEU A 392 3.42 -16.25 3.98
N LEU A 393 3.01 -17.38 3.41
CA LEU A 393 1.69 -17.53 2.79
C LEU A 393 0.60 -17.67 3.85
N MET A 394 -0.64 -17.33 3.48
CA MET A 394 -1.83 -17.54 4.31
C MET A 394 -2.34 -18.98 4.27
N ASP A 395 -1.40 -19.93 4.29
CA ASP A 395 -1.66 -21.35 4.21
C ASP A 395 -1.53 -22.03 5.59
N ARG A 396 -1.86 -23.32 5.64
CA ARG A 396 -1.78 -24.11 6.88
C ARG A 396 -0.37 -24.25 7.45
N ARG A 397 0.67 -23.99 6.67
CA ARG A 397 2.07 -24.20 7.07
C ARG A 397 2.68 -22.93 7.66
N ASP A 398 2.47 -21.79 7.00
CA ASP A 398 3.21 -20.57 7.28
C ASP A 398 2.44 -19.61 8.19
N PHE A 399 1.10 -19.60 8.13
CA PHE A 399 0.27 -18.68 8.92
C PHE A 399 0.55 -18.75 10.43
N ASN A 400 0.64 -19.97 10.99
CA ASN A 400 0.84 -20.18 12.42
C ASN A 400 2.18 -19.64 12.94
N LYS A 401 3.15 -19.36 12.06
CA LYS A 401 4.42 -18.73 12.43
C LYS A 401 4.24 -17.26 12.82
N LEU A 402 3.14 -16.63 12.45
CA LEU A 402 2.88 -15.21 12.72
C LEU A 402 2.28 -14.96 14.10
N GLY A 403 1.70 -15.97 14.74
CA GLY A 403 1.04 -15.80 16.05
C GLY A 403 -0.20 -14.91 16.01
N LEU A 404 -0.85 -14.81 14.85
CA LEU A 404 -2.06 -14.03 14.62
C LEU A 404 -3.31 -14.90 14.72
N GLY A 405 -4.39 -14.31 15.23
CA GLY A 405 -5.73 -14.89 15.25
C GLY A 405 -6.70 -14.19 14.28
N LEU A 406 -7.97 -14.59 14.33
CA LEU A 406 -9.04 -13.93 13.56
C LEU A 406 -9.20 -12.45 13.94
N ASP A 407 -9.08 -12.11 15.22
CA ASP A 407 -9.26 -10.73 15.69
C ASP A 407 -8.14 -9.81 15.19
N ASP A 408 -6.88 -10.27 15.19
CA ASP A 408 -5.76 -9.56 14.59
C ASP A 408 -6.00 -9.31 13.08
N LEU A 409 -6.58 -10.29 12.37
CA LEU A 409 -6.91 -10.18 10.94
C LEU A 409 -8.07 -9.19 10.69
N ILE A 410 -9.09 -9.16 11.56
CA ILE A 410 -10.17 -8.18 11.50
C ILE A 410 -9.62 -6.77 11.73
N GLU A 411 -8.77 -6.58 12.73
CA GLU A 411 -8.14 -5.29 13.00
C GLU A 411 -7.27 -4.83 11.81
N ALA A 412 -6.47 -5.73 11.24
CA ALA A 412 -5.67 -5.42 10.05
C ALA A 412 -6.53 -5.03 8.83
N PHE A 413 -7.68 -5.69 8.65
CA PHE A 413 -8.66 -5.32 7.62
C PHE A 413 -9.23 -3.91 7.87
N ILE A 414 -9.67 -3.62 9.09
CA ILE A 414 -10.26 -2.31 9.45
C ILE A 414 -9.22 -1.19 9.34
N GLN A 415 -8.00 -1.37 9.85
CA GLN A 415 -6.90 -0.41 9.69
C GLN A 415 -6.58 -0.15 8.21
N THR A 416 -6.66 -1.19 7.37
CA THR A 416 -6.50 -1.03 5.92
C THR A 416 -7.63 -0.20 5.32
N VAL A 417 -8.90 -0.49 5.64
CA VAL A 417 -10.05 0.27 5.14
C VAL A 417 -10.01 1.73 5.59
N LEU A 418 -9.68 1.99 6.86
CA LEU A 418 -9.51 3.35 7.39
C LEU A 418 -8.45 4.12 6.59
N SER A 419 -7.27 3.53 6.39
CA SER A 419 -6.16 4.16 5.68
C SER A 419 -6.47 4.43 4.20
N VAL A 420 -7.13 3.49 3.50
CA VAL A 420 -7.60 3.67 2.12
C VAL A 420 -8.66 4.78 2.04
N THR A 421 -9.60 4.79 2.98
CA THR A 421 -10.67 5.80 3.03
C THR A 421 -10.13 7.21 3.30
N ALA A 422 -9.15 7.35 4.19
CA ALA A 422 -8.48 8.63 4.44
C ALA A 422 -7.86 9.20 3.15
N ILE A 423 -7.14 8.36 2.41
CA ILE A 423 -6.49 8.74 1.14
C ILE A 423 -7.55 9.06 0.08
N ASP A 424 -8.64 8.29 -0.02
CA ASP A 424 -9.74 8.56 -0.95
C ASP A 424 -10.39 9.92 -0.68
N ARG A 425 -10.66 10.23 0.60
CA ARG A 425 -11.24 11.52 1.02
C ARG A 425 -10.32 12.68 0.66
N LEU A 426 -9.01 12.54 0.88
CA LEU A 426 -8.05 13.56 0.47
C LEU A 426 -7.99 13.70 -1.06
N ALA A 427 -7.98 12.59 -1.81
CA ALA A 427 -8.03 12.59 -3.27
C ALA A 427 -9.26 13.32 -3.80
N ARG A 428 -10.44 13.07 -3.22
CA ARG A 428 -11.68 13.77 -3.57
C ARG A 428 -11.57 15.27 -3.34
N SER A 429 -10.91 15.71 -2.27
CA SER A 429 -10.71 17.14 -1.98
C SER A 429 -9.81 17.85 -3.00
N LEU A 430 -8.91 17.10 -3.66
CA LEU A 430 -7.99 17.58 -4.69
C LEU A 430 -8.62 17.66 -6.09
N VAL A 431 -9.91 17.32 -6.22
CA VAL A 431 -10.65 17.44 -7.48
C VAL A 431 -11.71 18.53 -7.35
N THR A 432 -11.79 19.40 -8.34
CA THR A 432 -12.85 20.42 -8.41
C THR A 432 -14.19 19.80 -8.82
N ARG A 433 -15.30 20.50 -8.59
CA ARG A 433 -16.63 20.08 -9.09
C ARG A 433 -16.68 19.90 -10.61
N LYS A 434 -15.76 20.53 -11.35
CA LYS A 434 -15.61 20.41 -12.81
C LYS A 434 -14.64 19.29 -13.24
N GLY A 435 -14.19 18.43 -12.32
CA GLY A 435 -13.29 17.32 -12.64
C GLY A 435 -11.85 17.73 -12.97
N ARG A 436 -11.39 18.88 -12.45
CA ARG A 436 -10.01 19.36 -12.61
C ARG A 436 -9.18 19.15 -11.35
N PHE A 437 -7.91 18.77 -11.52
CA PHE A 437 -6.95 18.63 -10.43
C PHE A 437 -6.61 19.99 -9.82
N ARG A 438 -6.69 20.10 -8.48
CA ARG A 438 -6.37 21.30 -7.72
C ARG A 438 -4.87 21.36 -7.43
N SER A 439 -4.05 21.57 -8.46
CA SER A 439 -2.58 21.61 -8.34
C SER A 439 -2.06 22.59 -7.28
N LYS A 440 -2.71 23.74 -7.10
CA LYS A 440 -2.37 24.72 -6.04
C LYS A 440 -2.61 24.17 -4.63
N LEU A 441 -3.71 23.46 -4.41
CA LEU A 441 -4.01 22.82 -3.12
C LEU A 441 -3.08 21.63 -2.87
N PHE A 442 -2.76 20.86 -3.92
CA PHE A 442 -1.76 19.80 -3.79
C PHE A 442 -0.40 20.36 -3.39
N ARG A 443 0.05 21.46 -4.04
CA ARG A 443 1.30 22.13 -3.69
C ARG A 443 1.35 22.59 -2.23
N SER A 444 0.23 23.03 -1.64
CA SER A 444 0.23 23.38 -0.21
C SER A 444 0.29 22.17 0.73
N LEU A 445 0.05 20.96 0.22
CA LEU A 445 0.18 19.71 0.97
C LEU A 445 1.54 19.02 0.74
N ASN A 446 2.21 19.31 -0.36
CA ASN A 446 3.49 18.74 -0.77
C ASN A 446 4.18 19.72 -1.72
N ASP A 447 5.14 20.46 -1.19
CA ASP A 447 5.84 21.54 -1.90
C ASP A 447 7.21 21.13 -2.46
N ASP A 448 7.58 19.85 -2.37
CA ASP A 448 8.78 19.29 -3.00
C ASP A 448 8.83 19.62 -4.49
N ALA A 449 9.81 20.44 -4.87
CA ALA A 449 9.92 20.99 -6.21
C ALA A 449 10.24 19.90 -7.26
N ALA A 450 10.96 18.84 -6.88
CA ALA A 450 11.27 17.74 -7.78
C ALA A 450 10.02 16.93 -8.12
N LEU A 451 9.21 16.57 -7.12
CA LEU A 451 7.91 15.93 -7.36
C LEU A 451 7.00 16.79 -8.23
N LEU A 452 6.91 18.09 -7.94
CA LEU A 452 6.02 18.98 -8.69
C LEU A 452 6.41 19.13 -10.16
N ARG A 453 7.71 19.03 -10.49
CA ARG A 453 8.20 19.01 -11.88
C ARG A 453 7.93 17.68 -12.58
N GLU A 454 7.85 16.59 -11.82
CA GLU A 454 7.59 15.24 -12.35
C GLU A 454 6.14 15.02 -12.76
N ILE A 455 5.17 15.71 -12.17
CA ILE A 455 3.75 15.48 -12.44
C ILE A 455 3.40 15.97 -13.85
N VAL A 456 3.02 15.04 -14.74
CA VAL A 456 2.57 15.38 -16.08
C VAL A 456 1.22 16.13 -16.05
N PRO A 457 1.00 17.08 -16.97
CA PRO A 457 -0.28 17.75 -17.10
C PRO A 457 -1.37 16.77 -17.53
N GLY A 458 -2.62 17.05 -17.16
CA GLY A 458 -3.79 16.26 -17.52
C GLY A 458 -4.87 17.05 -18.24
#